data_AF-A0A6P1HZW1-F1
#
_entry.id   AF-A0A6P1HZW1-F1
#
_cell.length_a   1.000
_cell.length_b   1.000
_cell.length_c   1.000
_cell.angle_alpha   90.00
_cell.angle_beta   90.00
_cell.angle_gamma   90.00
#
_symmetry.space_group_name_H-M   'P 1'
#
loop_
_entity.id
_entity.type
_entity.pdbx_description
1 polymer ?
#
loop_
_entity_poly.entity_id
_entity_poly.type
_entity_poly.pdbx_seq_one_letter_code
_entity_poly.pdbx_strand_id
1 'polypeptide(L)'
;MISALVTVAAAMFFATYTVLFLIAVCGILLLRRRYELLVPLTLFLAATTLPNGIPAGFAAGGYAFKLYEPVLVAAFIWAVTRPVAKPTTRVVAALVAWLGVGLIGALLVSAQLGKVIADIRYPVEMVMAVAVAAAAVTTPDLGRMCARTMKWSLWISAAFIMLASAGVLTLVGRSEIATLFETTGDGGATRYLTAATFFALTTLCVCLALAVSGTFSLAQTWMWTVPALLILFLAFSRNHILGIAVTLLLAILAARSAGAVGRTTIRVAVGALVIFGVLTVSPMLSGLPGGEWFATQIDGYSSRVVDGLRSDALARDDSARYREREIGNLERAFYEDPVVGHGFGFAYQRPQGSQGTFWYDRAPYYSHNFYWWMMVKTGVVGLLLFLLATLVPVVKGTVWSKNPVAVALAASLGGLLAICWVAPLPLDSPTSALVGSALGALVGLLTSRQRDSVTTVEFVDQYQGHVTDRQAESVDGVTAGTSAMRN
;
A
#
# COMPACT_ATOMS: atom_id res chain seq x y z
N MET A 1 1.59 18.37 31.44
CA MET A 1 1.08 17.82 30.16
C MET A 1 1.50 18.67 28.96
N ILE A 2 1.25 19.99 28.96
CA ILE A 2 1.66 20.91 27.87
C ILE A 2 3.18 20.92 27.65
N SER A 3 3.98 21.01 28.71
CA SER A 3 5.44 20.98 28.61
C SER A 3 5.97 19.67 28.01
N ALA A 4 5.37 18.52 28.35
CA ALA A 4 5.73 17.23 27.74
C ALA A 4 5.35 17.18 26.25
N LEU A 5 4.22 17.76 25.86
CA LEU A 5 3.79 17.88 24.46
C LEU A 5 4.73 18.79 23.65
N VAL A 6 5.18 19.90 24.22
CA VAL A 6 6.15 20.82 23.61
C VAL A 6 7.52 20.17 23.46
N THR A 7 7.99 19.43 24.47
CA THR A 7 9.27 18.70 24.39
C THR A 7 9.21 17.57 23.37
N VAL A 8 8.09 16.83 23.30
CA VAL A 8 7.87 15.82 22.25
C VAL A 8 7.83 16.46 20.87
N ALA A 9 7.13 17.58 20.70
CA ALA A 9 7.07 18.31 19.44
C ALA A 9 8.47 18.83 19.02
N ALA A 10 9.25 19.41 19.94
CA ALA A 10 10.61 19.89 19.68
C ALA A 10 11.59 18.75 19.36
N ALA A 11 11.46 17.60 20.03
CA ALA A 11 12.25 16.40 19.74
C ALA A 11 11.96 15.83 18.34
N MET A 12 10.76 16.03 17.81
CA MET A 12 10.42 15.56 16.46
C MET A 12 11.09 16.38 15.33
N PHE A 13 11.70 17.53 15.62
CA PHE A 13 12.36 18.36 14.59
C PHE A 13 13.84 18.02 14.35
N PHE A 14 14.46 17.18 15.19
CA PHE A 14 15.84 16.72 14.97
C PHE A 14 15.89 15.20 14.81
N ALA A 15 16.62 14.75 13.79
CA ALA A 15 16.82 13.32 13.48
C ALA A 15 17.28 12.53 14.70
N THR A 16 18.25 13.07 15.45
CA THR A 16 18.79 12.44 16.65
C THR A 16 17.72 12.24 17.72
N TYR A 17 16.91 13.25 18.01
CA TYR A 17 15.86 13.15 19.03
C TYR A 17 14.69 12.26 18.58
N THR A 18 14.38 12.24 17.28
CA THR A 18 13.38 11.31 16.72
C THR A 18 13.83 9.85 16.87
N VAL A 19 15.10 9.56 16.58
CA VAL A 19 15.69 8.23 16.79
C VAL A 19 15.71 7.86 18.27
N LEU A 20 16.15 8.77 19.16
CA LEU A 20 16.15 8.54 20.60
C LEU A 20 14.73 8.30 21.14
N PHE A 21 13.74 9.04 20.64
CA PHE A 21 12.34 8.84 20.99
C PHE A 21 11.84 7.46 20.54
N LEU A 22 12.14 7.04 19.31
CA LEU A 22 11.77 5.70 18.83
C LEU A 22 12.44 4.59 19.65
N ILE A 23 13.73 4.76 19.99
CA ILE A 23 14.44 3.84 20.88
C ILE A 23 13.75 3.80 22.25
N ALA A 24 13.38 4.95 22.81
CA ALA A 24 12.68 5.03 24.09
C ALA A 24 11.30 4.35 24.03
N VAL A 25 10.50 4.62 22.99
CA VAL A 25 9.19 3.99 22.80
C VAL A 25 9.33 2.48 22.63
N CYS A 26 10.22 2.02 21.74
CA CYS A 26 10.49 0.59 21.56
C CYS A 26 10.97 -0.03 22.86
N GLY A 27 11.93 0.60 23.55
CA GLY A 27 12.45 0.16 24.85
C GLY A 27 11.36 0.04 25.90
N ILE A 28 10.46 1.02 26.02
CA ILE A 28 9.31 0.98 26.93
C ILE A 28 8.37 -0.17 26.58
N LEU A 29 8.07 -0.38 25.30
CA LEU A 29 7.22 -1.50 24.86
C LEU A 29 7.85 -2.85 25.16
N LEU A 30 9.16 -2.98 24.93
CA LEU A 30 9.95 -4.17 25.27
C LEU A 30 9.95 -4.43 26.79
N LEU A 31 10.21 -3.39 27.60
CA LEU A 31 10.22 -3.47 29.07
C LEU A 31 8.84 -3.82 29.65
N ARG A 32 7.77 -3.28 29.06
CA ARG A 32 6.38 -3.57 29.46
C ARG A 32 5.85 -4.88 28.90
N ARG A 33 6.66 -5.64 28.16
CA ARG A 33 6.27 -6.90 27.49
C ARG A 33 5.08 -6.75 26.55
N ARG A 34 4.90 -5.57 25.95
CA ARG A 34 3.84 -5.23 24.99
C ARG A 34 4.38 -5.27 23.55
N TYR A 35 5.08 -6.36 23.23
CA TYR A 35 5.78 -6.56 21.97
C TYR A 35 4.85 -6.48 20.75
N GLU A 36 3.60 -6.89 20.92
CA GLU A 36 2.56 -6.84 19.90
C GLU A 36 2.29 -5.42 19.38
N LEU A 37 2.52 -4.39 20.20
CA LEU A 37 2.31 -2.98 19.81
C LEU A 37 3.34 -2.45 18.82
N LEU A 38 4.43 -3.19 18.59
CA LEU A 38 5.42 -2.86 17.56
C LEU A 38 4.82 -3.01 16.15
N VAL A 39 3.82 -3.87 15.96
CA VAL A 39 3.15 -4.05 14.67
C VAL A 39 2.36 -2.80 14.24
N PRO A 40 1.38 -2.30 15.00
CA PRO A 40 0.70 -1.06 14.64
C PRO A 40 1.65 0.13 14.60
N LEU A 41 2.69 0.19 15.45
CA LEU A 41 3.69 1.25 15.36
C LEU A 41 4.45 1.22 14.02
N THR A 42 4.89 0.03 13.57
CA THR A 42 5.51 -0.15 12.25
C THR A 42 4.58 0.32 11.14
N LEU A 43 3.31 -0.09 11.21
CA LEU A 43 2.30 0.30 10.23
C LEU A 43 2.09 1.82 10.19
N PHE A 44 2.01 2.46 11.36
CA PHE A 44 1.89 3.91 11.46
C PHE A 44 3.09 4.62 10.82
N LEU A 45 4.31 4.21 11.15
CA LEU A 45 5.54 4.82 10.62
C LEU A 45 5.72 4.58 9.12
N ALA A 46 5.23 3.45 8.60
CA ALA A 46 5.31 3.11 7.18
C ALA A 46 4.21 3.80 6.35
N ALA A 47 3.00 3.95 6.89
CA ALA A 47 1.82 4.40 6.13
C ALA A 47 1.46 5.88 6.33
N THR A 48 2.13 6.59 7.24
CA THR A 48 1.79 7.99 7.55
C THR A 48 2.69 8.95 6.79
N THR A 49 2.09 9.87 6.02
CA THR A 49 2.78 11.03 5.47
C THR A 49 3.29 11.91 6.61
N LEU A 50 4.52 12.40 6.52
CA LEU A 50 5.10 13.30 7.53
C LEU A 50 5.46 14.65 6.89
N PRO A 51 5.28 15.78 7.61
CA PRO A 51 5.85 17.07 7.26
C PRO A 51 7.37 16.98 7.14
N ASN A 52 7.98 17.77 6.26
CA ASN A 52 9.43 17.75 6.01
C ASN A 52 10.27 18.10 7.26
N GLY A 53 9.68 18.82 8.22
CA GLY A 53 10.31 19.10 9.51
C GLY A 53 10.46 17.86 10.41
N ILE A 54 9.75 16.77 10.12
CA ILE A 54 9.86 15.51 10.85
C ILE A 54 10.75 14.54 10.06
N PRO A 55 11.87 14.08 10.62
CA PRO A 55 12.75 13.11 9.99
C PRO A 55 12.00 11.84 9.60
N ALA A 56 11.93 11.51 8.31
CA ALA A 56 11.36 10.23 7.84
C ALA A 56 12.34 9.06 7.93
N GLY A 57 13.56 9.32 8.37
CA GLY A 57 14.64 8.35 8.46
C GLY A 57 15.90 8.94 9.06
N PHE A 58 16.95 8.13 9.15
CA PHE A 58 18.26 8.49 9.66
C PHE A 58 19.34 7.77 8.86
N ALA A 59 20.58 8.30 8.84
CA ALA A 59 21.71 7.63 8.19
C ALA A 59 22.57 6.91 9.23
N ALA A 60 22.97 5.66 8.94
CA ALA A 60 23.90 4.89 9.75
C ALA A 60 24.78 4.02 8.84
N GLY A 61 26.10 4.04 9.05
CA GLY A 61 27.04 3.19 8.28
C GLY A 61 27.02 3.40 6.77
N GLY A 62 26.73 4.62 6.29
CA GLY A 62 26.63 4.93 4.86
C GLY A 62 25.28 4.59 4.21
N TYR A 63 24.31 4.08 4.98
CA TYR A 63 22.96 3.78 4.50
C TYR A 63 21.93 4.67 5.17
N ALA A 64 20.92 5.11 4.42
CA ALA A 64 19.75 5.80 4.96
C ALA A 64 18.68 4.76 5.33
N PHE A 65 18.23 4.74 6.58
CA PHE A 65 17.18 3.90 7.13
C PHE A 65 15.89 4.68 7.32
N LYS A 66 14.75 4.07 7.01
CA LYS A 66 13.44 4.66 7.35
C LYS A 66 13.08 4.35 8.80
N LEU A 67 12.28 5.21 9.41
CA LEU A 67 11.88 5.04 10.81
C LEU A 67 11.18 3.69 11.08
N TYR A 68 10.39 3.19 10.12
CA TYR A 68 9.65 1.94 10.30
C TYR A 68 10.54 0.70 10.26
N GLU A 69 11.72 0.74 9.63
CA GLU A 69 12.56 -0.43 9.39
C GLU A 69 13.09 -1.08 10.67
N PRO A 70 13.73 -0.37 11.63
CA PRO A 70 14.16 -0.99 12.88
C PRO A 70 12.96 -1.52 13.70
N VAL A 71 11.81 -0.85 13.61
CA VAL A 71 10.58 -1.30 14.29
C VAL A 71 10.03 -2.57 13.63
N LEU A 72 10.10 -2.67 12.30
CA LEU A 72 9.75 -3.88 11.54
C LEU A 72 10.63 -5.06 11.93
N VAL A 73 11.94 -4.86 12.11
CA VAL A 73 12.85 -5.91 12.58
C VAL A 73 12.44 -6.38 13.98
N ALA A 74 12.14 -5.46 14.90
CA ALA A 74 11.67 -5.81 16.24
C ALA A 74 10.31 -6.53 16.22
N ALA A 75 9.38 -6.09 15.37
CA ALA A 75 8.10 -6.77 15.15
C ALA A 75 8.28 -8.16 14.52
N PHE A 76 9.26 -8.33 13.64
CA PHE A 76 9.60 -9.63 13.05
C PHE A 76 10.15 -10.60 14.08
N ILE A 77 11.04 -10.16 14.98
CA ILE A 77 11.51 -10.96 16.11
C ILE A 77 10.32 -11.44 16.95
N TRP A 78 9.38 -10.54 17.28
CA TRP A 78 8.14 -10.94 17.95
C TRP A 78 7.35 -11.99 17.13
N ALA A 79 7.17 -11.79 15.83
CA ALA A 79 6.39 -12.68 14.97
C ALA A 79 6.98 -14.10 14.89
N VAL A 80 8.30 -14.24 14.83
CA VAL A 80 8.96 -15.57 14.77
C VAL A 80 8.87 -16.33 16.10
N THR A 81 8.64 -15.65 17.23
CA THR A 81 8.36 -16.32 18.51
C THR A 81 6.94 -16.87 18.62
N ARG A 82 6.05 -16.55 17.66
CA ARG A 82 4.66 -17.02 17.66
C ARG A 82 4.54 -18.34 16.89
N PRO A 83 3.59 -19.21 17.26
CA PRO A 83 3.31 -20.41 16.48
C PRO A 83 2.86 -20.02 15.07
N VAL A 84 3.69 -20.35 14.08
CA VAL A 84 3.44 -20.03 12.68
C VAL A 84 2.66 -21.16 12.01
N ALA A 85 1.63 -20.80 11.25
CA ALA A 85 0.88 -21.78 10.47
C ALA A 85 1.69 -22.32 9.29
N LYS A 86 1.53 -23.62 8.97
CA LYS A 86 2.22 -24.27 7.84
C LYS A 86 2.10 -23.50 6.51
N PRO A 87 0.93 -22.93 6.12
CA PRO A 87 0.83 -22.12 4.90
C PRO A 87 1.74 -20.89 4.93
N THR A 88 1.80 -20.18 6.05
CA THR A 88 2.68 -19.02 6.25
C THR A 88 4.15 -19.42 6.12
N THR A 89 4.56 -20.51 6.77
CA THR A 89 5.93 -21.03 6.67
C THR A 89 6.30 -21.37 5.23
N ARG A 90 5.40 -21.96 4.44
CA ARG A 90 5.65 -22.28 3.02
C ARG A 90 5.85 -21.04 2.17
N VAL A 91 5.02 -20.00 2.36
CA VAL A 91 5.16 -18.73 1.64
C VAL A 91 6.47 -18.04 2.01
N VAL A 92 6.79 -17.94 3.29
CA VAL A 92 8.06 -17.35 3.77
C VAL A 92 9.25 -18.15 3.23
N ALA A 93 9.21 -19.48 3.30
CA ALA A 93 10.27 -20.34 2.78
C ALA A 93 10.48 -20.16 1.27
N ALA A 94 9.41 -20.05 0.48
CA ALA A 94 9.50 -19.81 -0.96
C ALA A 94 10.13 -18.43 -1.27
N LEU A 95 9.77 -17.39 -0.52
CA LEU A 95 10.38 -16.07 -0.68
C LEU A 95 11.83 -16.04 -0.21
N VAL A 96 12.17 -16.70 0.89
CA VAL A 96 13.56 -16.84 1.35
C VAL A 96 14.39 -17.63 0.34
N ALA A 97 13.84 -18.69 -0.26
CA ALA A 97 14.49 -19.42 -1.33
C ALA A 97 14.73 -18.54 -2.55
N TRP A 98 13.76 -17.70 -2.93
CA TRP A 98 13.93 -16.70 -3.99
C TRP A 98 15.08 -15.72 -3.69
N LEU A 99 15.16 -15.18 -2.47
CA LEU A 99 16.29 -14.36 -2.04
C LEU A 99 17.62 -15.13 -2.08
N GLY A 100 17.59 -16.40 -1.69
CA GLY A 100 18.74 -17.31 -1.72
C GLY A 100 19.30 -17.49 -3.14
N VAL A 101 18.44 -17.65 -4.15
CA VAL A 101 18.86 -17.73 -5.56
C VAL A 101 19.63 -16.47 -5.97
N GLY A 102 19.09 -15.28 -5.67
CA GLY A 102 19.74 -14.02 -6.00
C GLY A 102 21.06 -13.79 -5.25
N LEU A 103 21.15 -14.21 -3.98
CA LEU A 103 22.38 -14.13 -3.21
C LEU A 103 23.46 -15.10 -3.70
N ILE A 104 23.09 -16.33 -4.05
CA ILE A 104 24.03 -17.30 -4.62
C ILE A 104 24.57 -16.75 -5.95
N GLY A 105 23.71 -16.25 -6.82
CA GLY A 105 24.13 -15.59 -8.06
C GLY A 105 25.12 -14.43 -7.80
N ALA A 106 24.81 -13.58 -6.81
CA ALA A 106 25.68 -12.46 -6.43
C ALA A 106 27.08 -12.91 -5.99
N LEU A 107 27.16 -14.02 -5.24
CA LEU A 107 28.43 -14.59 -4.79
C LEU A 107 29.23 -15.18 -5.96
N LEU A 108 28.56 -15.86 -6.90
CA LEU A 108 29.20 -16.47 -8.07
C LEU A 108 29.86 -15.42 -8.98
N VAL A 109 29.26 -14.24 -9.11
CA VAL A 109 29.79 -13.15 -9.94
C VAL A 109 30.65 -12.14 -9.15
N SER A 110 30.94 -12.42 -7.87
CA SER A 110 31.69 -11.51 -6.98
C SER A 110 31.10 -10.08 -6.96
N ALA A 111 29.78 -9.98 -6.89
CA ALA A 111 29.08 -8.70 -6.92
C ALA A 111 29.49 -7.81 -5.74
N GLN A 112 29.52 -6.49 -5.99
CA GLN A 112 29.86 -5.51 -4.97
C GLN A 112 28.83 -5.55 -3.83
N LEU A 113 29.28 -5.79 -2.59
CA LEU A 113 28.41 -5.96 -1.41
C LEU A 113 27.40 -4.81 -1.24
N GLY A 114 27.81 -3.56 -1.46
CA GLY A 114 26.91 -2.41 -1.35
C GLY A 114 25.74 -2.46 -2.35
N LYS A 115 25.96 -3.00 -3.56
CA LYS A 115 24.92 -3.17 -4.59
C LYS A 115 24.03 -4.37 -4.28
N VAL A 116 24.59 -5.45 -3.74
CA VAL A 116 23.82 -6.60 -3.24
C VAL A 116 22.88 -6.18 -2.12
N ILE A 117 23.38 -5.42 -1.13
CA ILE A 117 22.58 -4.90 -0.02
C ILE A 117 21.44 -3.99 -0.53
N ALA A 118 21.74 -3.11 -1.49
CA ALA A 118 20.74 -2.22 -2.07
C ALA A 118 19.60 -2.98 -2.76
N ASP A 119 19.92 -4.05 -3.50
CA ASP A 119 18.93 -4.88 -4.20
C ASP A 119 18.06 -5.72 -3.24
N ILE A 120 18.67 -6.27 -2.18
CA ILE A 120 18.00 -7.26 -1.33
C ILE A 120 17.20 -6.63 -0.16
N ARG A 121 17.56 -5.41 0.25
CA ARG A 121 17.01 -4.77 1.45
C ARG A 121 15.48 -4.74 1.47
N TYR A 122 14.86 -4.20 0.42
CA TYR A 122 13.40 -4.08 0.34
C TYR A 122 12.70 -5.43 0.17
N PRO A 123 13.20 -6.37 -0.65
CA PRO A 123 12.72 -7.75 -0.64
C PRO A 123 12.77 -8.43 0.74
N VAL A 124 13.80 -8.21 1.55
CA VAL A 124 13.87 -8.72 2.93
C VAL A 124 12.81 -8.07 3.82
N GLU A 125 12.58 -6.76 3.69
CA GLU A 125 11.48 -6.07 4.39
C GLU A 125 10.11 -6.67 4.03
N MET A 126 9.88 -6.98 2.75
CA MET A 126 8.67 -7.66 2.30
C MET A 126 8.51 -9.02 2.99
N VAL A 127 9.56 -9.86 3.05
CA VAL A 127 9.52 -11.17 3.73
C VAL A 127 9.23 -11.03 5.22
N MET A 128 9.87 -10.07 5.89
CA MET A 128 9.60 -9.79 7.30
C MET A 128 8.13 -9.38 7.51
N ALA A 129 7.61 -8.49 6.66
CA ALA A 129 6.23 -8.02 6.72
C ALA A 129 5.20 -9.14 6.49
N VAL A 130 5.51 -10.16 5.66
CA VAL A 130 4.66 -11.36 5.52
C VAL A 130 4.50 -12.09 6.85
N ALA A 131 5.61 -12.38 7.53
CA ALA A 131 5.57 -13.09 8.82
C ALA A 131 4.85 -12.26 9.89
N VAL A 132 5.15 -10.96 9.97
CA VAL A 132 4.54 -10.03 10.93
C VAL A 132 3.04 -9.92 10.73
N ALA A 133 2.58 -9.66 9.50
CA ALA A 133 1.16 -9.49 9.22
C ALA A 133 0.36 -10.79 9.39
N ALA A 134 0.93 -11.93 9.01
CA ALA A 134 0.31 -13.24 9.26
C ALA A 134 0.13 -13.50 10.75
N ALA A 135 1.17 -13.26 11.56
CA ALA A 135 1.08 -13.39 13.02
C ALA A 135 0.04 -12.40 13.60
N ALA A 136 0.00 -11.17 13.09
CA ALA A 136 -0.90 -10.13 13.58
C ALA A 136 -2.38 -10.43 13.37
N VAL A 137 -2.78 -10.92 12.20
CA VAL A 137 -4.19 -11.26 11.93
C VAL A 137 -4.64 -12.54 12.65
N THR A 138 -3.70 -13.40 13.04
CA THR A 138 -4.00 -14.61 13.86
C THR A 138 -3.97 -14.34 15.36
N THR A 139 -3.44 -13.19 15.79
CA THR A 139 -3.42 -12.79 17.20
C THR A 139 -4.71 -12.05 17.54
N PRO A 140 -5.41 -12.41 18.63
CA PRO A 140 -6.61 -11.70 19.07
C PRO A 140 -6.35 -10.20 19.20
N ASP A 141 -7.31 -9.39 18.76
CA ASP A 141 -7.33 -7.92 18.81
C ASP A 141 -6.26 -7.17 18.01
N LEU A 142 -5.13 -7.79 17.68
CA LEU A 142 -4.04 -7.07 17.02
C LEU A 142 -4.40 -6.69 15.58
N GLY A 143 -5.15 -7.54 14.86
CA GLY A 143 -5.70 -7.18 13.55
C GLY A 143 -6.62 -5.95 13.61
N ARG A 144 -7.45 -5.85 14.65
CA ARG A 144 -8.33 -4.70 14.92
C ARG A 144 -7.54 -3.43 15.19
N MET A 145 -6.49 -3.55 16.02
CA MET A 145 -5.58 -2.44 16.29
C MET A 145 -4.88 -1.96 15.02
N CYS A 146 -4.38 -2.86 14.18
CA CYS A 146 -3.73 -2.50 12.91
C CYS A 146 -4.70 -1.78 11.96
N ALA A 147 -5.94 -2.26 11.87
CA ALA A 147 -6.99 -1.59 11.11
C ALA A 147 -7.21 -0.15 11.65
N ARG A 148 -7.42 0.00 12.95
CA ARG A 148 -7.60 1.32 13.57
C ARG A 148 -6.42 2.25 13.32
N THR A 149 -5.20 1.74 13.40
CA THR A 149 -3.99 2.51 13.08
C THR A 149 -3.99 2.97 11.64
N MET A 150 -4.25 2.07 10.68
CA MET A 150 -4.33 2.43 9.25
C MET A 150 -5.37 3.51 9.00
N LYS A 151 -6.57 3.39 9.60
CA LYS A 151 -7.63 4.41 9.50
C LYS A 151 -7.12 5.79 9.89
N TRP A 152 -6.47 5.91 11.06
CA TRP A 152 -5.95 7.19 11.54
C TRP A 152 -4.74 7.68 10.73
N SER A 153 -3.83 6.79 10.32
CA SER A 153 -2.72 7.11 9.43
C SER A 153 -3.20 7.73 8.12
N LEU A 154 -4.27 7.21 7.52
CA LEU A 154 -4.85 7.77 6.30
C LEU A 154 -5.45 9.16 6.53
N TRP A 155 -6.19 9.39 7.61
CA TRP A 155 -6.74 10.72 7.92
C TRP A 155 -5.65 11.76 8.18
N ILE A 156 -4.64 11.41 8.98
CA ILE A 156 -3.48 12.29 9.23
C ILE A 156 -2.77 12.59 7.91
N SER A 157 -2.56 11.57 7.07
CA SER A 157 -1.90 11.73 5.78
C SER A 157 -2.70 12.61 4.82
N ALA A 158 -4.01 12.41 4.74
CA ALA A 158 -4.90 13.23 3.92
C ALA A 158 -4.87 14.70 4.40
N ALA A 159 -4.93 14.95 5.71
CA ALA A 159 -4.83 16.30 6.26
C ALA A 159 -3.51 16.97 5.90
N PHE A 160 -2.37 16.28 6.06
CA PHE A 160 -1.07 16.83 5.70
C PHE A 160 -0.90 17.05 4.20
N ILE A 161 -1.42 16.16 3.34
CA ILE A 161 -1.40 16.35 1.89
C ILE A 161 -2.26 17.54 1.47
N MET A 162 -3.43 17.73 2.07
CA MET A 162 -4.27 18.90 1.82
C MET A 162 -3.59 20.21 2.27
N LEU A 163 -2.99 20.24 3.46
CA LEU A 163 -2.23 21.40 3.94
C LEU A 163 -1.03 21.70 3.05
N ALA A 164 -0.33 20.66 2.57
CA ALA A 164 0.78 20.83 1.64
C ALA A 164 0.33 21.37 0.29
N SER A 165 -0.79 20.86 -0.22
CA SER A 165 -1.38 21.32 -1.47
C SER A 165 -1.90 22.76 -1.38
N ALA A 166 -2.21 23.26 -0.18
CA ALA A 166 -2.55 24.65 0.10
C ALA A 166 -1.31 25.54 0.36
N GLY A 167 -0.08 25.00 0.26
CA GLY A 167 1.16 25.74 0.50
C GLY A 167 1.48 26.01 1.98
N VAL A 168 0.73 25.44 2.92
CA VAL A 168 0.90 25.67 4.37
C VAL A 168 2.15 24.97 4.90
N LEU A 169 2.51 23.82 4.33
CA LEU A 169 3.65 23.02 4.77
C LEU A 169 4.31 22.26 3.61
N THR A 170 5.53 21.81 3.82
CA THR A 170 6.24 20.89 2.91
C THR A 170 6.20 19.47 3.48
N LEU A 171 6.21 18.47 2.60
CA LEU A 171 6.10 17.06 2.98
C LEU A 171 7.38 16.29 2.69
N VAL A 172 7.63 15.26 3.50
CA VAL A 172 8.57 14.21 3.14
C VAL A 172 7.95 13.36 2.03
N GLY A 173 8.61 13.31 0.88
CA GLY A 173 8.17 12.55 -0.28
C GLY A 173 8.70 13.17 -1.57
N ARG A 174 8.04 12.86 -2.68
CA ARG A 174 8.26 13.55 -3.95
C ARG A 174 7.09 14.50 -4.22
N SER A 175 7.39 15.78 -4.34
CA SER A 175 6.51 16.80 -4.91
C SER A 175 7.00 17.14 -6.31
N GLU A 176 6.19 16.87 -7.32
CA GLU A 176 6.53 17.09 -8.73
C GLU A 176 5.43 17.96 -9.38
N ILE A 177 5.78 18.78 -10.37
CA ILE A 177 4.78 19.49 -11.19
C ILE A 177 3.94 18.41 -11.91
N ALA A 178 2.62 18.52 -11.85
CA ALA A 178 1.70 17.50 -12.34
C ALA A 178 1.58 17.49 -13.88
N THR A 179 1.94 18.58 -14.58
CA THR A 179 1.85 18.65 -16.04
C THR A 179 2.79 17.63 -16.70
N LEU A 180 2.31 16.95 -17.76
CA LEU A 180 3.12 15.97 -18.51
C LEU A 180 4.20 16.64 -19.38
N PHE A 181 3.98 17.90 -19.74
CA PHE A 181 4.86 18.70 -20.56
C PHE A 181 5.31 19.92 -19.74
N GLU A 182 6.56 20.34 -19.90
CA GLU A 182 7.06 21.60 -19.34
C GLU A 182 6.30 22.76 -19.99
N THR A 183 5.18 23.16 -19.38
CA THR A 183 4.66 24.52 -19.56
C THR A 183 5.48 25.42 -18.64
N THR A 184 6.17 26.39 -19.24
CA THR A 184 7.06 27.38 -18.61
C THR A 184 6.34 28.37 -17.67
N GLY A 185 5.41 27.90 -16.84
CA GLY A 185 4.64 28.73 -15.91
C GLY A 185 4.60 28.13 -14.51
N ASP A 186 4.88 28.97 -13.50
CA ASP A 186 4.91 28.67 -12.06
C ASP A 186 3.54 28.24 -11.44
N GLY A 187 2.52 27.94 -12.25
CA GLY A 187 1.12 27.76 -11.80
C GLY A 187 0.56 26.33 -11.88
N GLY A 188 1.38 25.31 -12.13
CA GLY A 188 0.90 23.92 -12.31
C GLY A 188 0.48 23.23 -11.00
N ALA A 189 -0.52 22.34 -11.06
CA ALA A 189 -0.87 21.48 -9.93
C ALA A 189 0.36 20.69 -9.43
N THR A 190 0.47 20.47 -8.13
CA THR A 190 1.58 19.71 -7.54
C THR A 190 1.13 18.30 -7.20
N ARG A 191 1.87 17.31 -7.70
CA ARG A 191 1.67 15.91 -7.41
C ARG A 191 2.37 15.51 -6.13
N TYR A 192 1.63 14.89 -5.21
CA TYR A 192 2.16 14.39 -3.94
C TYR A 192 2.26 12.87 -3.94
N LEU A 193 3.49 12.35 -4.09
CA LEU A 193 3.79 10.94 -3.87
C LEU A 193 4.45 10.78 -2.50
N THR A 194 3.69 10.25 -1.55
CA THR A 194 4.13 10.08 -0.17
C THR A 194 4.10 8.61 0.24
N ALA A 195 4.61 8.33 1.44
CA ALA A 195 4.55 7.00 2.05
C ALA A 195 3.12 6.43 2.09
N ALA A 196 2.09 7.28 2.22
CA ALA A 196 0.70 6.88 2.36
C ALA A 196 0.02 6.46 1.04
N THR A 197 0.57 6.82 -0.13
CA THR A 197 -0.12 6.71 -1.42
C THR A 197 -0.56 5.28 -1.74
N PHE A 198 0.33 4.29 -1.65
CA PHE A 198 -0.02 2.90 -1.96
C PHE A 198 -0.80 2.20 -0.84
N PHE A 199 -0.65 2.64 0.41
CA PHE A 199 -1.52 2.18 1.51
C PHE A 199 -2.96 2.66 1.31
N ALA A 200 -3.15 3.91 0.88
CA ALA A 200 -4.45 4.45 0.48
C ALA A 200 -5.04 3.66 -0.70
N LEU A 201 -4.24 3.37 -1.73
CA LEU A 201 -4.68 2.56 -2.88
C LEU A 201 -5.16 1.18 -2.44
N THR A 202 -4.36 0.49 -1.63
CA THR A 202 -4.67 -0.87 -1.14
C THR A 202 -5.95 -0.86 -0.31
N THR A 203 -6.11 0.14 0.57
CA THR A 203 -7.29 0.33 1.41
C THR A 203 -8.53 0.57 0.55
N LEU A 204 -8.46 1.47 -0.43
CA LEU A 204 -9.56 1.73 -1.35
C LEU A 204 -9.92 0.48 -2.15
N CYS A 205 -8.92 -0.26 -2.65
CA CYS A 205 -9.12 -1.51 -3.36
C CYS A 205 -9.84 -2.56 -2.50
N VAL A 206 -9.48 -2.69 -1.21
CA VAL A 206 -10.19 -3.56 -0.27
C VAL A 206 -11.65 -3.10 -0.07
N CYS A 207 -11.88 -1.81 0.18
CA CYS A 207 -13.24 -1.27 0.34
C CYS A 207 -14.10 -1.46 -0.91
N LEU A 208 -13.54 -1.24 -2.10
CA LEU A 208 -14.22 -1.46 -3.38
C LEU A 208 -14.56 -2.94 -3.58
N ALA A 209 -13.61 -3.85 -3.30
CA ALA A 209 -13.87 -5.29 -3.42
C ALA A 209 -14.98 -5.76 -2.46
N LEU A 210 -15.00 -5.25 -1.22
CA LEU A 210 -16.09 -5.49 -0.24
C LEU A 210 -17.44 -4.92 -0.71
N ALA A 211 -17.42 -3.78 -1.40
CA ALA A 211 -18.63 -3.20 -1.99
C ALA A 211 -19.15 -4.03 -3.17
N VAL A 212 -18.25 -4.49 -4.05
CA VAL A 212 -18.59 -5.35 -5.19
C VAL A 212 -19.19 -6.68 -4.73
N SER A 213 -18.60 -7.31 -3.71
CA SER A 213 -19.15 -8.54 -3.13
C SER A 213 -20.50 -8.33 -2.43
N GLY A 214 -20.89 -7.08 -2.15
CA GLY A 214 -22.12 -6.75 -1.45
C GLY A 214 -22.02 -6.94 0.07
N THR A 215 -20.80 -7.09 0.60
CA THR A 215 -20.58 -7.28 2.04
C THR A 215 -20.75 -5.97 2.80
N PHE A 216 -20.20 -4.87 2.27
CA PHE A 216 -20.32 -3.53 2.88
C PHE A 216 -20.56 -2.48 1.80
N SER A 217 -21.35 -1.45 2.08
CA SER A 217 -21.49 -0.31 1.17
C SER A 217 -20.29 0.65 1.30
N LEU A 218 -20.01 1.43 0.25
CA LEU A 218 -18.96 2.46 0.33
C LEU A 218 -19.28 3.53 1.39
N ALA A 219 -20.57 3.78 1.63
CA ALA A 219 -21.02 4.65 2.71
C ALA A 219 -20.66 4.10 4.09
N GLN A 220 -20.72 2.78 4.31
CA GLN A 220 -20.26 2.17 5.55
C GLN A 220 -18.74 2.26 5.72
N THR A 221 -17.99 2.24 4.62
CA THR A 221 -16.52 2.33 4.63
C THR A 221 -16.00 3.77 4.50
N TRP A 222 -16.84 4.79 4.68
CA TRP A 222 -16.48 6.19 4.40
C TRP A 222 -15.22 6.67 5.15
N MET A 223 -15.03 6.22 6.39
CA MET A 223 -13.86 6.56 7.21
C MET A 223 -12.53 6.08 6.61
N TRP A 224 -12.58 5.20 5.61
CA TRP A 224 -11.45 4.63 4.89
C TRP A 224 -11.39 5.14 3.46
N THR A 225 -12.52 5.15 2.77
CA THR A 225 -12.60 5.51 1.35
C THR A 225 -12.38 6.99 1.14
N VAL A 226 -12.90 7.87 2.01
CA VAL A 226 -12.74 9.33 1.86
C VAL A 226 -11.27 9.75 1.95
N PRO A 227 -10.51 9.45 3.03
CA PRO A 227 -9.11 9.85 3.09
C PRO A 227 -8.27 9.15 2.01
N ALA A 228 -8.59 7.90 1.65
CA ALA A 228 -7.90 7.22 0.57
C ALA A 228 -8.11 7.92 -0.79
N LEU A 229 -9.35 8.30 -1.11
CA LEU A 229 -9.66 9.03 -2.35
C LEU A 229 -8.95 10.38 -2.40
N LEU A 230 -8.93 11.14 -1.31
CA LEU A 230 -8.21 12.42 -1.24
C LEU A 230 -6.70 12.25 -1.50
N ILE A 231 -6.08 11.26 -0.87
CA ILE A 231 -4.66 10.94 -1.08
C ILE A 231 -4.39 10.54 -2.54
N LEU A 232 -5.23 9.69 -3.12
CA LEU A 232 -5.02 9.17 -4.48
C LEU A 232 -5.31 10.21 -5.56
N PHE A 233 -6.27 11.12 -5.31
CA PHE A 233 -6.58 12.25 -6.18
C PHE A 233 -5.36 13.17 -6.32
N LEU A 234 -4.76 13.58 -5.20
CA LEU A 234 -3.59 14.47 -5.17
C LEU A 234 -2.26 13.77 -5.52
N ALA A 235 -2.29 12.46 -5.78
CA ALA A 235 -1.11 11.68 -6.18
C ALA A 235 -0.96 11.51 -7.71
N PHE A 236 -1.96 11.91 -8.50
CA PHE A 236 -1.94 11.97 -9.96
C PHE A 236 -1.23 10.79 -10.65
N SER A 237 -1.65 9.56 -10.36
CA SER A 237 -0.93 8.35 -10.80
C SER A 237 -1.80 7.42 -11.64
N ARG A 238 -1.36 7.15 -12.88
CA ARG A 238 -1.96 6.17 -13.80
C ARG A 238 -1.98 4.75 -13.21
N ASN A 239 -1.00 4.42 -12.36
CA ASN A 239 -0.89 3.09 -11.75
C ASN A 239 -2.08 2.77 -10.82
N HIS A 240 -2.75 3.79 -10.28
CA HIS A 240 -3.93 3.59 -9.43
C HIS A 240 -5.09 2.99 -10.22
N ILE A 241 -5.26 3.39 -11.48
CA ILE A 241 -6.31 2.88 -12.36
C ILE A 241 -6.10 1.38 -12.61
N LEU A 242 -4.87 0.97 -12.94
CA LEU A 242 -4.53 -0.44 -13.17
C LEU A 242 -4.83 -1.29 -11.92
N GLY A 243 -4.39 -0.83 -10.74
CA GLY A 243 -4.65 -1.53 -9.48
C GLY A 243 -6.13 -1.68 -9.18
N ILE A 244 -6.91 -0.61 -9.33
CA ILE A 244 -8.37 -0.62 -9.10
C ILE A 244 -9.06 -1.53 -10.12
N ALA A 245 -8.72 -1.43 -11.41
CA ALA A 245 -9.32 -2.22 -12.47
C ALA A 245 -9.12 -3.73 -12.25
N VAL A 246 -7.89 -4.15 -11.98
CA VAL A 246 -7.58 -5.56 -11.70
C VAL A 246 -8.24 -6.03 -10.40
N THR A 247 -8.27 -5.20 -9.36
CA THR A 247 -8.99 -5.51 -8.12
C THR A 247 -10.48 -5.75 -8.37
N LEU A 248 -11.14 -4.85 -9.11
CA LEU A 248 -12.56 -4.98 -9.44
C LEU A 248 -12.82 -6.24 -10.28
N LEU A 249 -11.98 -6.51 -11.27
CA LEU A 249 -12.07 -7.73 -12.08
C LEU A 249 -11.98 -8.98 -11.21
N LEU A 250 -10.97 -9.09 -10.35
CA LEU A 250 -10.81 -10.23 -9.43
C LEU A 250 -11.95 -10.33 -8.42
N ALA A 251 -12.47 -9.20 -7.92
CA ALA A 251 -13.60 -9.18 -7.00
C ALA A 251 -14.90 -9.65 -7.67
N ILE A 252 -15.17 -9.25 -8.92
CA ILE A 252 -16.30 -9.76 -9.71
C ILE A 252 -16.17 -11.27 -9.92
N LEU A 253 -14.99 -11.72 -10.36
CA LEU A 253 -14.72 -13.15 -10.60
C LEU A 253 -14.87 -13.98 -9.31
N ALA A 254 -14.43 -13.44 -8.17
CA ALA A 254 -14.58 -14.09 -6.87
C ALA A 254 -16.05 -14.13 -6.40
N ALA A 255 -16.83 -13.07 -6.65
CA ALA A 255 -18.23 -13.00 -6.25
C ALA A 255 -19.16 -13.92 -7.06
N ARG A 256 -18.75 -14.36 -8.26
CA ARG A 256 -19.45 -15.33 -9.13
C ARG A 256 -20.96 -15.08 -9.27
N SER A 257 -21.38 -13.81 -9.29
CA SER A 257 -22.79 -13.44 -9.34
C SER A 257 -23.03 -12.32 -10.34
N ALA A 258 -24.11 -12.44 -11.13
CA ALA A 258 -24.58 -11.38 -12.00
C ALA A 258 -24.88 -10.09 -11.20
N GLY A 259 -25.32 -10.24 -9.94
CA GLY A 259 -25.49 -9.10 -9.03
C GLY A 259 -24.18 -8.35 -8.74
N ALA A 260 -23.04 -9.03 -8.62
CA ALA A 260 -21.74 -8.37 -8.45
C ALA A 260 -21.30 -7.62 -9.72
N VAL A 261 -21.61 -8.17 -10.90
CA VAL A 261 -21.41 -7.47 -12.18
C VAL A 261 -22.26 -6.20 -12.21
N GLY A 262 -23.58 -6.32 -12.00
CA GLY A 262 -24.49 -5.18 -12.02
C GLY A 262 -24.12 -4.10 -10.99
N ARG A 263 -23.77 -4.50 -9.76
CA ARG A 263 -23.28 -3.56 -8.73
C ARG A 263 -21.98 -2.86 -9.14
N THR A 264 -21.06 -3.56 -9.79
CA THR A 264 -19.83 -2.92 -10.30
C THR A 264 -20.16 -1.95 -11.42
N THR A 265 -20.97 -2.37 -12.40
CA THR A 265 -21.39 -1.52 -13.53
C THR A 265 -22.05 -0.24 -13.04
N ILE A 266 -23.01 -0.32 -12.11
CA ILE A 266 -23.67 0.85 -11.54
C ILE A 266 -22.66 1.76 -10.86
N ARG A 267 -21.73 1.23 -10.05
CA ARG A 267 -20.76 2.06 -9.33
C ARG A 267 -19.72 2.69 -10.25
N VAL A 268 -19.27 1.97 -11.27
CA VAL A 268 -18.38 2.52 -12.30
C VAL A 268 -19.11 3.62 -13.08
N ALA A 269 -20.37 3.41 -13.46
CA ALA A 269 -21.19 4.41 -14.14
C ALA A 269 -21.43 5.66 -13.27
N VAL A 270 -21.80 5.48 -12.00
CA VAL A 270 -21.96 6.59 -11.04
C VAL A 270 -20.63 7.32 -10.83
N GLY A 271 -19.52 6.60 -10.67
CA GLY A 271 -18.20 7.19 -10.54
C GLY A 271 -17.81 8.01 -11.78
N ALA A 272 -18.05 7.46 -12.98
CA ALA A 272 -17.83 8.16 -14.24
C ALA A 272 -18.71 9.41 -14.37
N LEU A 273 -19.98 9.34 -13.97
CA LEU A 273 -20.89 10.48 -13.97
C LEU A 273 -20.44 11.56 -12.98
N VAL A 274 -19.97 11.19 -11.79
CA VAL A 274 -19.41 12.13 -10.81
C VAL A 274 -18.16 12.80 -11.36
N ILE A 275 -17.24 12.03 -11.95
CA ILE A 275 -16.03 12.58 -12.59
C ILE A 275 -16.42 13.54 -13.71
N PHE A 276 -17.33 13.15 -14.59
CA PHE A 276 -17.82 13.99 -15.68
C PHE A 276 -18.48 15.28 -15.17
N GLY A 277 -19.32 15.18 -14.14
CA GLY A 277 -19.95 16.33 -13.49
C GLY A 277 -18.90 17.28 -12.88
N VAL A 278 -17.91 16.74 -12.17
CA VAL A 278 -16.81 17.52 -11.58
C VAL A 278 -16.01 18.22 -12.67
N LEU A 279 -15.64 17.53 -13.76
CA LEU A 279 -14.92 18.13 -14.89
C LEU A 279 -15.74 19.23 -15.58
N THR A 280 -17.05 19.05 -15.70
CA THR A 280 -17.94 20.04 -16.35
C THR A 280 -18.14 21.28 -15.49
N VAL A 281 -18.22 21.11 -14.16
CA VAL A 281 -18.45 22.20 -13.20
C VAL A 281 -17.14 22.90 -12.81
N SER A 282 -15.99 22.23 -12.95
CA SER A 282 -14.66 22.75 -12.58
C SER A 282 -14.39 24.18 -13.06
N PRO A 283 -14.64 24.55 -14.34
CA PRO A 283 -14.41 25.92 -14.81
C PRO A 283 -15.29 26.96 -14.10
N MET A 284 -16.50 26.57 -13.69
CA MET A 284 -17.45 27.43 -12.97
C MET A 284 -17.01 27.67 -11.51
N LEU A 285 -16.17 26.80 -10.95
CA LEU A 285 -15.63 26.96 -9.60
C LEU A 285 -14.57 28.07 -9.53
N SER A 286 -13.89 28.39 -10.64
CA SER A 286 -12.82 29.39 -10.67
C SER A 286 -13.24 30.78 -10.14
N GLY A 287 -14.54 31.13 -10.25
CA GLY A 287 -15.08 32.41 -9.76
C GLY A 287 -15.38 32.45 -8.26
N LEU A 288 -15.21 31.35 -7.51
CA LEU A 288 -15.50 31.26 -6.07
C LEU A 288 -14.21 31.35 -5.23
N PRO A 289 -14.28 31.87 -4.00
CA PRO A 289 -13.13 31.84 -3.08
C PRO A 289 -12.60 30.41 -2.89
N GLY A 290 -11.34 30.18 -3.28
CA GLY A 290 -10.69 28.87 -3.23
C GLY A 290 -11.04 27.90 -4.36
N GLY A 291 -11.97 28.26 -5.26
CA GLY A 291 -12.37 27.40 -6.36
C GLY A 291 -11.34 27.33 -7.50
N GLU A 292 -10.49 28.35 -7.66
CA GLU A 292 -9.32 28.31 -8.55
C GLU A 292 -8.36 27.17 -8.18
N TRP A 293 -8.08 27.00 -6.88
CA TRP A 293 -7.22 25.91 -6.40
C TRP A 293 -7.79 24.53 -6.78
N PHE A 294 -9.11 24.33 -6.58
CA PHE A 294 -9.80 23.10 -6.95
C PHE A 294 -9.75 22.86 -8.47
N ALA A 295 -10.02 23.90 -9.26
CA ALA A 295 -9.97 23.81 -10.72
C ALA A 295 -8.57 23.38 -11.20
N THR A 296 -7.51 23.98 -10.66
CA THR A 296 -6.12 23.62 -10.97
C THR A 296 -5.81 22.15 -10.65
N GLN A 297 -6.28 21.62 -9.51
CA GLN A 297 -6.08 20.21 -9.20
C GLN A 297 -6.85 19.29 -10.17
N ILE A 298 -8.08 19.65 -10.55
CA ILE A 298 -8.89 18.88 -11.49
C ILE A 298 -8.22 18.86 -12.87
N ASP A 299 -7.79 20.02 -13.38
CA ASP A 299 -7.13 20.16 -14.68
C ASP A 299 -5.78 19.42 -14.71
N GLY A 300 -5.01 19.50 -13.61
CA GLY A 300 -3.80 18.70 -13.44
C GLY A 300 -4.06 17.19 -13.46
N TYR A 301 -5.20 16.75 -12.90
CA TYR A 301 -5.58 15.35 -12.88
C TYR A 301 -6.03 14.87 -14.25
N SER A 302 -6.90 15.64 -14.92
CA SER A 302 -7.36 15.33 -16.27
C SER A 302 -6.18 15.24 -17.23
N SER A 303 -5.32 16.25 -17.27
CA SER A 303 -4.17 16.28 -18.16
C SER A 303 -3.19 15.14 -17.91
N ARG A 304 -2.87 14.82 -16.65
CA ARG A 304 -1.88 13.78 -16.33
C ARG A 304 -2.41 12.37 -16.46
N VAL A 305 -3.65 12.14 -16.02
CA VAL A 305 -4.20 10.80 -15.84
C VAL A 305 -5.13 10.43 -16.98
N VAL A 306 -6.01 11.33 -17.43
CA VAL A 306 -6.98 11.04 -18.50
C VAL A 306 -6.32 11.24 -19.86
N ASP A 307 -5.78 12.42 -20.13
CA ASP A 307 -5.13 12.71 -21.42
C ASP A 307 -3.81 11.95 -21.58
N GLY A 308 -3.11 11.69 -20.48
CA GLY A 308 -1.91 10.86 -20.45
C GLY A 308 -2.12 9.38 -20.80
N LEU A 309 -3.36 8.93 -21.05
CA LEU A 309 -3.66 7.59 -21.59
C LEU A 309 -3.75 7.57 -23.12
N ARG A 310 -3.75 8.73 -23.78
CA ARG A 310 -3.82 8.80 -25.25
C ARG A 310 -2.50 8.32 -25.87
N SER A 311 -2.58 7.60 -26.98
CA SER A 311 -1.42 6.95 -27.62
C SER A 311 -0.37 7.95 -28.11
N ASP A 312 -0.79 9.14 -28.53
CA ASP A 312 0.08 10.24 -28.95
C ASP A 312 0.81 10.90 -27.77
N ALA A 313 0.18 10.99 -26.60
CA ALA A 313 0.83 11.46 -25.38
C ALA A 313 1.90 10.46 -24.90
N LEU A 314 1.62 9.15 -24.98
CA LEU A 314 2.57 8.09 -24.63
C LEU A 314 3.81 8.08 -25.54
N ALA A 315 3.64 8.31 -26.84
CA ALA A 315 4.76 8.34 -27.79
C ALA A 315 5.73 9.51 -27.56
N ARG A 316 5.25 10.60 -26.92
CA ARG A 316 6.03 11.80 -26.61
C ARG A 316 6.54 11.85 -25.17
N ASP A 317 6.17 10.88 -24.33
CA ASP A 317 6.58 10.81 -22.93
C ASP A 317 8.01 10.24 -22.82
N ASP A 318 8.98 11.08 -22.47
CA ASP A 318 10.38 10.65 -22.29
C ASP A 318 10.53 9.55 -21.23
N SER A 319 9.64 9.51 -20.24
CA SER A 319 9.61 8.44 -19.24
C SER A 319 9.18 7.11 -19.87
N ALA A 320 8.25 7.13 -20.83
CA ALA A 320 7.82 5.93 -21.55
C ALA A 320 8.94 5.41 -22.47
N ARG A 321 9.58 6.30 -23.24
CA ARG A 321 10.73 5.94 -24.10
C ARG A 321 11.91 5.42 -23.30
N TYR A 322 12.16 5.96 -22.11
CA TYR A 322 13.16 5.42 -21.20
C TYR A 322 12.82 4.00 -20.76
N ARG A 323 11.56 3.74 -20.35
CA ARG A 323 11.13 2.40 -19.92
C ARG A 323 11.24 1.35 -21.04
N GLU A 324 10.97 1.72 -22.30
CA GLU A 324 11.19 0.82 -23.44
C GLU A 324 12.67 0.43 -23.58
N ARG A 325 13.58 1.41 -23.49
CA ARG A 325 15.04 1.13 -23.51
C ARG A 325 15.48 0.29 -22.30
N GLU A 326 14.92 0.57 -21.13
CA GLU A 326 15.18 -0.20 -19.90
C GLU A 326 14.76 -1.66 -20.07
N ILE A 327 13.56 -1.92 -20.63
CA ILE A 327 13.09 -3.28 -20.95
C ILE A 327 14.02 -3.96 -21.96
N GLY A 328 14.44 -3.27 -23.02
CA GLY A 328 15.39 -3.84 -23.99
C GLY A 328 16.76 -4.19 -23.38
N ASN A 329 17.20 -3.49 -22.33
CA ASN A 329 18.40 -3.85 -21.57
C ASN A 329 18.18 -5.08 -20.68
N LEU A 330 17.02 -5.15 -20.02
CA LEU A 330 16.63 -6.29 -19.18
C LEU A 330 16.45 -7.57 -20.00
N GLU A 331 15.82 -7.49 -21.17
CA GLU A 331 15.64 -8.63 -22.07
C GLU A 331 16.98 -9.21 -22.50
N ARG A 332 17.91 -8.36 -22.96
CA ARG A 332 19.26 -8.79 -23.34
C ARG A 332 19.99 -9.47 -22.19
N ALA A 333 19.96 -8.86 -20.99
CA ALA A 333 20.56 -9.47 -19.81
C ALA A 333 19.90 -10.81 -19.46
N PHE A 334 18.57 -10.91 -19.52
CA PHE A 334 17.86 -12.16 -19.24
C PHE A 334 18.28 -13.30 -20.18
N TYR A 335 18.47 -13.03 -21.47
CA TYR A 335 18.87 -14.06 -22.43
C TYR A 335 20.30 -14.57 -22.22
N GLU A 336 21.15 -13.86 -21.47
CA GLU A 336 22.50 -14.31 -21.11
C GLU A 336 22.49 -15.38 -20.00
N ASP A 337 21.59 -15.27 -19.03
CA ASP A 337 21.37 -16.29 -17.98
C ASP A 337 19.87 -16.39 -17.61
N PRO A 338 19.07 -17.14 -18.39
CA PRO A 338 17.63 -17.15 -18.21
C PRO A 338 17.15 -18.03 -17.05
N VAL A 339 17.96 -19.00 -16.60
CA VAL A 339 17.50 -20.02 -15.65
C VAL A 339 17.59 -19.51 -14.22
N VAL A 340 18.79 -19.07 -13.82
CA VAL A 340 19.08 -18.64 -12.45
C VAL A 340 19.36 -17.15 -12.34
N GLY A 341 19.59 -16.47 -13.47
CA GLY A 341 19.85 -15.03 -13.52
C GLY A 341 21.23 -14.66 -12.98
N HIS A 342 21.54 -13.38 -13.06
CA HIS A 342 22.88 -12.85 -12.77
C HIS A 342 23.14 -12.56 -11.29
N GLY A 343 22.15 -12.75 -10.42
CA GLY A 343 22.24 -12.45 -9.01
C GLY A 343 21.98 -10.99 -8.62
N PHE A 344 21.84 -10.76 -7.32
CA PHE A 344 21.73 -9.40 -6.76
C PHE A 344 23.02 -8.61 -6.95
N GLY A 345 22.90 -7.31 -7.15
CA GLY A 345 24.02 -6.42 -7.47
C GLY A 345 24.47 -6.45 -8.93
N PHE A 346 23.83 -7.24 -9.81
CA PHE A 346 24.13 -7.20 -11.25
C PHE A 346 23.65 -5.90 -11.92
N ALA A 347 24.50 -5.26 -12.73
CA ALA A 347 24.16 -4.06 -13.48
C ALA A 347 23.76 -4.42 -14.91
N TYR A 348 22.48 -4.28 -15.26
CA TYR A 348 21.97 -4.63 -16.59
C TYR A 348 22.06 -3.47 -17.60
N GLN A 349 22.50 -2.29 -17.14
CA GLN A 349 22.78 -1.15 -18.00
C GLN A 349 23.92 -0.30 -17.43
N ARG A 350 24.58 0.49 -18.28
CA ARG A 350 25.71 1.33 -17.86
C ARG A 350 25.24 2.55 -17.05
N PRO A 351 26.01 2.98 -16.03
CA PRO A 351 25.78 4.25 -15.35
C PRO A 351 25.77 5.43 -16.33
N GLN A 352 24.91 6.41 -16.10
CA GLN A 352 24.81 7.64 -16.89
C GLN A 352 24.82 8.87 -15.98
N GLY A 353 25.35 9.99 -16.46
CA GLY A 353 25.42 11.24 -15.68
C GLY A 353 26.53 11.24 -14.61
N SER A 354 26.43 12.15 -13.66
CA SER A 354 27.42 12.32 -12.58
C SER A 354 27.17 11.38 -11.40
N GLN A 355 28.23 11.04 -10.67
CA GLN A 355 28.15 10.33 -9.39
C GLN A 355 27.23 11.09 -8.41
N GLY A 356 26.48 10.35 -7.58
CA GLY A 356 25.48 10.90 -6.67
C GLY A 356 24.09 11.08 -7.30
N THR A 357 23.94 10.86 -8.62
CA THR A 357 22.64 10.95 -9.29
C THR A 357 21.97 9.58 -9.42
N PHE A 358 20.63 9.58 -9.53
CA PHE A 358 19.86 8.36 -9.79
C PHE A 358 20.39 7.59 -11.00
N TRP A 359 20.70 8.30 -12.09
CA TRP A 359 21.15 7.75 -13.37
C TRP A 359 22.49 7.03 -13.28
N TYR A 360 23.36 7.47 -12.37
CA TYR A 360 24.66 6.84 -12.17
C TYR A 360 24.59 5.71 -11.13
N ASP A 361 23.97 5.97 -9.98
CA ASP A 361 24.09 5.08 -8.81
C ASP A 361 23.03 4.00 -8.71
N ARG A 362 21.80 4.27 -9.18
CA ARG A 362 20.62 3.39 -9.01
C ARG A 362 20.10 2.80 -10.31
N ALA A 363 19.97 3.60 -11.38
CA ALA A 363 19.40 3.16 -12.65
C ALA A 363 20.03 1.87 -13.20
N PRO A 364 21.36 1.62 -13.08
CA PRO A 364 21.97 0.36 -13.50
C PRO A 364 21.40 -0.92 -12.84
N TYR A 365 20.81 -0.78 -11.66
CA TYR A 365 20.37 -1.88 -10.81
C TYR A 365 18.86 -1.91 -10.56
N TYR A 366 18.16 -0.80 -10.83
CA TYR A 366 16.74 -0.59 -10.56
C TYR A 366 15.93 -0.63 -11.85
N SER A 367 14.80 -1.33 -11.90
CA SER A 367 13.88 -1.37 -13.05
C SER A 367 12.46 -1.00 -12.63
N HIS A 368 11.72 -0.33 -13.49
CA HIS A 368 10.31 -0.03 -13.26
C HIS A 368 9.41 -1.26 -13.37
N ASN A 369 9.80 -2.25 -14.16
CA ASN A 369 9.10 -3.53 -14.26
C ASN A 369 9.76 -4.54 -13.32
N PHE A 370 9.05 -4.87 -12.23
CA PHE A 370 9.54 -5.76 -11.19
C PHE A 370 9.78 -7.19 -11.69
N TYR A 371 8.94 -7.67 -12.60
CA TYR A 371 9.03 -9.04 -13.10
C TYR A 371 10.26 -9.20 -14.01
N TRP A 372 10.52 -8.23 -14.89
CA TRP A 372 11.76 -8.22 -15.67
C TRP A 372 13.00 -8.08 -14.79
N TRP A 373 12.95 -7.21 -13.77
CA TRP A 373 14.02 -7.11 -12.78
C TRP A 373 14.31 -8.48 -12.15
N MET A 374 13.26 -9.16 -11.69
CA MET A 374 13.38 -10.46 -11.03
C MET A 374 13.94 -11.53 -11.96
N MET A 375 13.49 -11.58 -13.22
CA MET A 375 14.02 -12.51 -14.22
C MET A 375 15.51 -12.27 -14.48
N VAL A 376 15.97 -11.02 -14.54
CA VAL A 376 17.41 -10.73 -14.68
C VAL A 376 18.20 -11.15 -13.45
N LYS A 377 17.68 -10.90 -12.24
CA LYS A 377 18.43 -11.15 -10.99
C LYS A 377 18.39 -12.61 -10.55
N THR A 378 17.31 -13.32 -10.83
CA THR A 378 17.03 -14.64 -10.26
C THR A 378 16.49 -15.66 -11.27
N GLY A 379 16.45 -15.29 -12.56
CA GLY A 379 15.99 -16.15 -13.64
C GLY A 379 14.53 -16.55 -13.53
N VAL A 380 14.14 -17.52 -14.38
CA VAL A 380 12.82 -18.15 -14.33
C VAL A 380 12.60 -18.86 -12.99
N VAL A 381 13.64 -19.44 -12.38
CA VAL A 381 13.52 -20.13 -11.09
C VAL A 381 13.05 -19.18 -10.00
N GLY A 382 13.69 -18.00 -9.87
CA GLY A 382 13.28 -17.01 -8.90
C GLY A 382 11.89 -16.44 -9.16
N LEU A 383 11.55 -16.18 -10.43
CA LEU A 383 10.20 -15.77 -10.82
C LEU A 383 9.16 -16.78 -10.38
N LEU A 384 9.37 -18.08 -10.64
CA LEU A 384 8.44 -19.13 -10.24
C LEU A 384 8.27 -19.21 -8.71
N LEU A 385 9.36 -19.12 -7.96
CA LEU A 385 9.31 -19.12 -6.48
C LEU A 385 8.46 -17.95 -5.95
N PHE A 386 8.67 -16.75 -6.50
CA PHE A 386 7.89 -15.57 -6.13
C PHE A 386 6.42 -15.71 -6.54
N LEU A 387 6.13 -16.13 -7.77
CA LEU A 387 4.77 -16.32 -8.26
C LEU A 387 4.02 -17.39 -7.46
N LEU A 388 4.68 -18.49 -7.10
CA LEU A 388 4.09 -19.51 -6.22
C LEU A 388 3.79 -18.95 -4.83
N ALA A 389 4.71 -18.17 -4.25
CA ALA A 389 4.52 -17.55 -2.95
C ALA A 389 3.37 -16.54 -2.92
N THR A 390 3.13 -15.83 -4.02
CA THR A 390 2.17 -14.71 -4.09
C THR A 390 0.85 -15.07 -4.75
N LEU A 391 0.86 -15.72 -5.91
CA LEU A 391 -0.35 -16.06 -6.67
C LEU A 391 -1.15 -17.19 -6.02
N VAL A 392 -0.50 -18.20 -5.42
CA VAL A 392 -1.25 -19.31 -4.79
C VAL A 392 -2.16 -18.80 -3.67
N PRO A 393 -1.70 -17.94 -2.72
CA PRO A 393 -2.60 -17.29 -1.76
C PRO A 393 -3.69 -16.42 -2.40
N VAL A 394 -3.39 -15.66 -3.46
CA VAL A 394 -4.38 -14.83 -4.17
C VAL A 394 -5.47 -15.70 -4.80
N VAL A 395 -5.11 -16.77 -5.49
CA VAL A 395 -6.06 -17.74 -6.07
C VAL A 395 -6.86 -18.42 -4.97
N LYS A 396 -6.22 -18.87 -3.89
CA LYS A 396 -6.92 -19.44 -2.73
C LYS A 396 -7.94 -18.47 -2.14
N GLY A 397 -7.55 -17.20 -1.98
CA GLY A 397 -8.38 -16.13 -1.45
C GLY A 397 -9.58 -15.80 -2.32
N THR A 398 -9.40 -15.74 -3.63
CA THR A 398 -10.46 -15.37 -4.58
C THR A 398 -11.38 -16.54 -4.96
N VAL A 399 -10.84 -17.76 -5.08
CA VAL A 399 -11.56 -18.92 -5.63
C VAL A 399 -12.20 -19.78 -4.54
N TRP A 400 -11.54 -19.93 -3.39
CA TRP A 400 -11.93 -20.92 -2.36
C TRP A 400 -12.28 -20.31 -1.00
N SER A 401 -11.91 -19.05 -0.75
CA SER A 401 -12.35 -18.38 0.48
C SER A 401 -13.83 -18.01 0.41
N LYS A 402 -14.50 -18.12 1.55
CA LYS A 402 -15.83 -17.51 1.81
C LYS A 402 -15.73 -16.44 2.91
N ASN A 403 -14.51 -16.09 3.36
CA ASN A 403 -14.30 -14.93 4.23
C ASN A 403 -14.23 -13.69 3.31
N PRO A 404 -15.19 -12.76 3.39
CA PRO A 404 -15.26 -11.62 2.48
C PRO A 404 -14.04 -10.70 2.59
N VAL A 405 -13.45 -10.56 3.78
CA VAL A 405 -12.22 -9.76 3.99
C VAL A 405 -11.03 -10.42 3.29
N ALA A 406 -10.91 -11.75 3.38
CA ALA A 406 -9.85 -12.48 2.68
C ALA A 406 -10.00 -12.40 1.15
N VAL A 407 -11.25 -12.47 0.63
CA VAL A 407 -11.54 -12.27 -0.80
C VAL A 407 -11.13 -10.86 -1.24
N ALA A 408 -11.54 -9.83 -0.50
CA ALA A 408 -11.22 -8.44 -0.80
C ALA A 408 -9.72 -8.17 -0.75
N LEU A 409 -9.03 -8.72 0.25
CA LEU A 409 -7.57 -8.60 0.38
C LEU A 409 -6.83 -9.34 -0.75
N ALA A 410 -7.32 -10.52 -1.16
CA ALA A 410 -6.75 -11.26 -2.28
C ALA A 410 -6.93 -10.52 -3.61
N ALA A 411 -8.11 -9.93 -3.86
CA ALA A 411 -8.35 -9.10 -5.03
C ALA A 411 -7.45 -7.85 -5.04
N SER A 412 -7.34 -7.16 -3.90
CA SER A 412 -6.48 -5.97 -3.73
C SER A 412 -4.99 -6.31 -3.93
N LEU A 413 -4.52 -7.42 -3.37
CA LEU A 413 -3.15 -7.91 -3.60
C LEU A 413 -2.91 -8.27 -5.07
N GLY A 414 -3.88 -8.89 -5.74
CA GLY A 414 -3.81 -9.11 -7.19
C GLY A 414 -3.68 -7.80 -7.99
N GLY A 415 -4.38 -6.74 -7.56
CA GLY A 415 -4.20 -5.38 -8.07
C GLY A 415 -2.78 -4.83 -7.86
N LEU A 416 -2.22 -4.97 -6.65
CA LEU A 416 -0.84 -4.56 -6.37
C LEU A 416 0.19 -5.34 -7.20
N LEU A 417 -0.01 -6.66 -7.38
CA LEU A 417 0.84 -7.47 -8.23
C LEU A 417 0.76 -7.02 -9.69
N ALA A 418 -0.42 -6.68 -10.21
CA ALA A 418 -0.53 -6.10 -11.56
C ALA A 418 0.22 -4.77 -11.70
N ILE A 419 0.20 -3.91 -10.67
CA ILE A 419 1.01 -2.68 -10.66
C ILE A 419 2.51 -2.99 -10.73
N CYS A 420 2.97 -4.13 -10.22
CA CYS A 420 4.39 -4.54 -10.30
C CYS A 420 4.92 -4.65 -11.74
N TRP A 421 4.03 -4.70 -12.75
CA TRP A 421 4.40 -4.60 -14.16
C TRP A 421 4.95 -3.22 -14.56
N VAL A 422 4.48 -2.15 -13.91
CA VAL A 422 4.79 -0.75 -14.27
C VAL A 422 5.44 0.07 -13.16
N ALA A 423 5.42 -0.43 -11.91
CA ALA A 423 6.11 0.15 -10.79
C ALA A 423 6.60 -0.93 -9.82
N PRO A 424 7.85 -0.89 -9.36
CA PRO A 424 8.46 -2.02 -8.67
C PRO A 424 8.18 -1.96 -7.16
N LEU A 425 6.91 -2.13 -6.77
CA LEU A 425 6.47 -2.00 -5.38
C LEU A 425 7.30 -2.80 -4.38
N PRO A 426 7.74 -4.05 -4.67
CA PRO A 426 8.55 -4.82 -3.74
C PRO A 426 10.00 -4.33 -3.58
N LEU A 427 10.46 -3.41 -4.43
CA LEU A 427 11.82 -2.87 -4.47
C LEU A 427 11.92 -1.44 -3.93
N ASP A 428 10.85 -0.91 -3.34
CA ASP A 428 10.85 0.45 -2.80
C ASP A 428 10.24 0.51 -1.40
N SER A 429 10.61 1.54 -0.66
CA SER A 429 10.11 1.82 0.68
C SER A 429 9.00 2.86 0.58
N PRO A 430 7.86 2.70 1.28
CA PRO A 430 7.48 1.60 2.18
C PRO A 430 6.69 0.48 1.47
N THR A 431 6.67 0.46 0.14
CA THR A 431 5.78 -0.40 -0.65
C THR A 431 6.14 -1.88 -0.55
N SER A 432 7.38 -2.22 -0.26
CA SER A 432 7.82 -3.59 0.04
C SER A 432 7.11 -4.16 1.27
N ALA A 433 7.08 -3.39 2.36
CA ALA A 433 6.38 -3.75 3.59
C ALA A 433 4.85 -3.80 3.38
N LEU A 434 4.30 -2.95 2.51
CA LEU A 434 2.89 -3.02 2.11
C LEU A 434 2.56 -4.33 1.38
N VAL A 435 3.31 -4.70 0.34
CA VAL A 435 3.06 -5.94 -0.42
C VAL A 435 3.21 -7.14 0.51
N GLY A 436 4.26 -7.15 1.34
CA GLY A 436 4.50 -8.21 2.31
C GLY A 436 3.38 -8.31 3.35
N SER A 437 2.92 -7.19 3.90
CA SER A 437 1.83 -7.18 4.88
C SER A 437 0.49 -7.60 4.30
N ALA A 438 0.16 -7.20 3.06
CA ALA A 438 -1.04 -7.64 2.37
C ALA A 438 -1.03 -9.17 2.13
N LEU A 439 0.11 -9.72 1.67
CA LEU A 439 0.30 -11.15 1.48
C LEU A 439 0.24 -11.92 2.81
N GLY A 440 0.94 -11.44 3.85
CA GLY A 440 0.93 -12.04 5.17
C GLY A 440 -0.45 -12.07 5.81
N ALA A 441 -1.17 -10.94 5.79
CA ALA A 441 -2.53 -10.85 6.29
C ALA A 441 -3.48 -11.79 5.54
N LEU A 442 -3.34 -11.92 4.21
CA LEU A 442 -4.14 -12.86 3.43
C LEU A 442 -3.89 -14.31 3.86
N VAL A 443 -2.63 -14.72 3.94
CA VAL A 443 -2.26 -16.09 4.32
C VAL A 443 -2.70 -16.41 5.77
N GLY A 444 -2.57 -15.44 6.67
CA GLY A 444 -3.08 -15.55 8.04
C GLY A 444 -4.60 -15.74 8.08
N LEU A 445 -5.37 -14.90 7.36
CA LEU A 445 -6.84 -15.02 7.27
C LEU A 445 -7.31 -16.34 6.64
N LEU A 446 -6.56 -16.85 5.64
CA LEU A 446 -6.83 -18.16 5.03
C LEU A 446 -6.61 -19.32 6.02
N THR A 447 -5.78 -19.11 7.05
CA THR A 447 -5.47 -20.14 8.06
C THR A 447 -6.41 -20.06 9.28
N SER A 448 -6.76 -18.87 9.74
CA SER A 448 -7.64 -18.68 10.93
C SER A 448 -8.99 -19.39 10.82
N ARG A 449 -9.40 -19.68 9.59
CA ARG A 449 -10.62 -20.43 9.25
C ARG A 449 -10.65 -21.89 9.69
N GLN A 450 -9.50 -22.47 10.02
CA GLN A 450 -9.44 -23.81 10.62
C GLN A 450 -9.62 -23.79 12.15
N ARG A 451 -9.69 -22.62 12.79
CA ARG A 451 -9.85 -22.54 14.25
C ARG A 451 -11.17 -21.99 14.75
N ASP A 452 -11.73 -20.85 14.29
CA ASP A 452 -13.00 -20.38 14.86
C ASP A 452 -13.81 -19.43 13.97
N SER A 453 -15.14 -19.61 14.02
CA SER A 453 -16.22 -18.85 13.37
C SER A 453 -16.46 -17.43 13.92
N VAL A 454 -15.44 -16.74 14.46
CA VAL A 454 -15.63 -15.58 15.35
C VAL A 454 -14.91 -14.28 14.90
N THR A 455 -14.35 -14.19 13.69
CA THR A 455 -13.64 -12.96 13.22
C THR A 455 -14.49 -11.99 12.38
N THR A 456 -15.77 -11.86 12.70
CA THR A 456 -16.70 -10.91 12.06
C THR A 456 -16.98 -9.67 12.92
N VAL A 457 -16.21 -9.39 13.97
CA VAL A 457 -16.69 -8.50 15.05
C VAL A 457 -16.49 -7.01 14.79
N GLU A 458 -15.43 -6.53 14.12
CA GLU A 458 -15.22 -5.06 14.04
C GLU A 458 -15.97 -4.34 12.89
N PHE A 459 -16.25 -5.03 11.79
CA PHE A 459 -17.21 -4.51 10.79
C PHE A 459 -18.66 -4.56 11.32
N VAL A 460 -18.93 -5.43 12.30
CA VAL A 460 -20.25 -5.60 12.93
C VAL A 460 -20.42 -4.68 14.14
N ASP A 461 -19.38 -4.29 14.86
CA ASP A 461 -19.48 -3.35 15.99
C ASP A 461 -20.00 -1.97 15.55
N GLN A 462 -19.66 -1.52 14.34
CA GLN A 462 -20.23 -0.29 13.77
C GLN A 462 -21.71 -0.47 13.36
N TYR A 463 -22.18 -1.71 13.23
CA TYR A 463 -23.55 -2.07 12.87
C TYR A 463 -24.43 -2.35 14.12
N GLN A 464 -23.88 -2.96 15.17
CA GLN A 464 -24.62 -3.26 16.39
C GLN A 464 -25.01 -2.01 17.17
N GLY A 465 -24.24 -0.92 17.08
CA GLY A 465 -24.64 0.37 17.65
C GLY A 465 -25.89 1.00 17.02
N HIS A 466 -26.28 0.60 15.80
CA HIS A 466 -27.48 1.14 15.12
C HIS A 466 -28.71 0.23 15.19
N VAL A 467 -28.53 -1.06 15.53
CA VAL A 467 -29.66 -2.00 15.65
C VAL A 467 -30.26 -1.96 17.06
N THR A 468 -29.46 -1.69 18.09
CA THR A 468 -29.96 -1.57 19.47
C THR A 468 -30.88 -0.37 19.67
N ASP A 469 -30.65 0.76 18.98
CA ASP A 469 -31.53 1.94 19.10
C ASP A 469 -32.90 1.73 18.44
N ARG A 470 -32.99 0.96 17.34
CA ARG A 470 -34.29 0.70 16.67
C ARG A 470 -35.13 -0.39 17.33
N GLN A 471 -34.53 -1.28 18.11
CA GLN A 471 -35.28 -2.30 18.86
C GLN A 471 -35.71 -1.79 20.25
N ALA A 472 -35.03 -0.81 20.83
CA ALA A 472 -35.48 -0.18 22.07
C ALA A 472 -36.77 0.64 21.89
N GLU A 473 -36.96 1.31 20.73
CA GLU A 473 -38.18 2.08 20.46
C GLU A 473 -39.41 1.21 20.13
N SER A 474 -39.25 -0.08 19.80
CA SER A 474 -40.39 -0.94 19.44
C SER A 474 -40.93 -1.81 20.59
N VAL A 475 -40.29 -1.81 21.77
CA VAL A 475 -40.67 -2.67 22.90
C VAL A 475 -41.55 -1.96 23.93
N ASP A 476 -41.53 -0.63 24.00
CA ASP A 476 -42.36 0.14 24.94
C ASP A 476 -43.80 0.40 24.45
N GLY A 477 -44.19 -0.13 23.29
CA GLY A 477 -45.51 0.13 22.66
C GLY A 477 -46.60 -0.94 22.82
N VAL A 478 -46.33 -2.12 23.42
CA VAL A 478 -47.23 -3.29 23.27
C VAL A 478 -47.78 -3.88 24.59
N THR A 479 -47.37 -3.43 25.76
CA THR A 479 -47.89 -3.97 27.04
C THR A 479 -49.03 -3.16 27.67
N ALA A 480 -50.04 -2.79 26.87
CA ALA A 480 -51.30 -2.27 27.40
C ALA A 480 -52.49 -2.94 26.70
N GLY A 481 -52.99 -4.02 27.31
CA GLY A 481 -54.37 -4.47 27.09
C GLY A 481 -54.51 -5.88 26.55
N THR A 482 -54.59 -6.86 27.46
CA THR A 482 -55.64 -7.90 27.43
C THR A 482 -55.61 -8.70 28.73
N SER A 483 -56.28 -8.15 29.74
CA SER A 483 -56.89 -8.88 30.84
C SER A 483 -58.38 -8.94 30.53
N ALA A 484 -58.92 -10.11 30.21
CA ALA A 484 -60.28 -10.54 30.53
C ALA A 484 -60.66 -11.86 29.83
N MET A 485 -61.14 -12.80 30.65
CA MET A 485 -62.00 -13.95 30.31
C MET A 485 -61.38 -15.13 29.53
N ARG A 486 -61.23 -16.28 30.22
CA ARG A 486 -62.27 -17.32 30.18
C ARG A 486 -62.01 -18.43 31.21
N ASN A 487 -63.15 -18.89 31.73
CA ASN A 487 -63.39 -20.12 32.49
C ASN A 487 -62.97 -21.38 31.73
#